data_AF-A0A2A4ISG6-F1
#
_entry.id   AF-A0A2A4ISG6-F1
#
_cell.length_a   1.000
_cell.length_b   1.000
_cell.length_c   1.000
_cell.angle_alpha   90.00
_cell.angle_beta   90.00
_cell.angle_gamma   90.00
#
_symmetry.space_group_name_H-M   'P 1'
#
loop_
_entity.id
_entity.type
_entity.pdbx_description
1 polymer ?
#
loop_
_entity_poly.entity_id
_entity_poly.type
_entity_poly.pdbx_seq_one_letter_code
_entity_poly.pdbx_strand_id
1 'polypeptide(L)'
;MSSDTEDINSIDIDVRKVVEEGDDDKVVTLSEFKKFLNLEGIDYDDDILHLTLDSAIGYCNKANETEYKRADCPPEVRYAILGLAAHYFESKTGEASQSEEVALKGVHRLLAIAREKFTL
;
A
#
# COMPACT_ATOMS: atom_id res chain seq x y z
N MET A 1 9.07 48.87 15.94
CA MET A 1 8.56 47.49 15.80
C MET A 1 7.44 47.50 14.78
N SER A 2 7.63 46.82 13.66
CA SER A 2 6.59 46.21 12.82
C SER A 2 7.34 45.32 11.85
N SER A 3 7.26 44.01 12.07
CA SER A 3 7.75 43.02 11.11
C SER A 3 6.58 42.69 10.20
N ASP A 4 6.71 43.01 8.92
CA ASP A 4 5.87 42.46 7.89
C ASP A 4 6.20 40.96 7.79
N THR A 5 5.31 40.11 8.28
CA THR A 5 5.34 38.68 8.01
C THR A 5 4.33 38.42 6.90
N GLU A 6 4.85 38.20 5.69
CA GLU A 6 4.07 37.66 4.57
C GLU A 6 3.54 36.28 4.96
N ASP A 7 2.23 36.17 5.14
CA ASP A 7 1.53 34.92 5.40
C ASP A 7 1.67 34.00 4.18
N ILE A 8 2.35 32.89 4.41
CA ILE A 8 2.70 31.89 3.42
C ILE A 8 1.44 31.09 3.07
N ASN A 9 0.96 31.26 1.84
CA ASN A 9 0.07 30.41 1.04
C ASN A 9 -0.77 29.38 1.81
N SER A 10 -2.08 29.68 1.92
CA SER A 10 -3.11 28.67 2.11
C SER A 10 -3.03 27.63 0.96
N ILE A 11 -2.49 26.46 1.26
CA ILE A 11 -2.57 25.31 0.35
C ILE A 11 -4.00 24.80 0.43
N ASP A 12 -4.81 25.23 -0.54
CA ASP A 12 -6.13 24.69 -0.80
C ASP A 12 -5.94 23.28 -1.39
N ILE A 13 -5.89 22.26 -0.53
CA ILE A 13 -5.87 20.86 -0.96
C ILE A 13 -7.29 20.56 -1.42
N ASP A 14 -7.50 20.64 -2.72
CA ASP A 14 -8.74 20.23 -3.37
C ASP A 14 -8.93 18.71 -3.22
N VAL A 15 -9.64 18.30 -2.16
CA VAL A 15 -10.03 16.91 -1.86
C VAL A 15 -11.14 16.44 -2.82
N ARG A 16 -10.97 16.67 -4.13
CA ARG A 16 -11.96 16.29 -5.15
C ARG A 16 -11.34 15.61 -6.37
N LYS A 17 -10.16 15.04 -6.23
CA LYS A 17 -9.58 14.15 -7.24
C LYS A 17 -9.26 12.77 -6.69
N VAL A 18 -10.21 12.18 -5.98
CA VAL A 18 -10.33 10.70 -5.90
C VAL A 18 -11.43 10.34 -6.88
N VAL A 19 -11.16 10.59 -8.17
CA VAL A 19 -12.02 10.12 -9.24
C VAL A 19 -11.76 8.63 -9.35
N GLU A 20 -12.86 7.88 -9.38
CA GLU A 20 -13.02 6.46 -9.68
C GLU A 20 -12.10 5.97 -10.83
N GLU A 21 -10.80 5.82 -10.58
CA GLU A 21 -10.02 4.81 -11.28
C GLU A 21 -10.50 3.49 -10.70
N GLY A 22 -11.36 2.80 -11.46
CA GLY A 22 -11.97 1.55 -11.05
C GLY A 22 -10.92 0.66 -10.39
N ASP A 23 -11.25 0.12 -9.23
CA ASP A 23 -10.38 -0.72 -8.39
C ASP A 23 -9.75 -1.90 -9.18
N ASP A 24 -10.25 -2.18 -10.38
CA ASP A 24 -9.78 -3.17 -11.34
C ASP A 24 -8.35 -2.99 -11.86
N ASP A 25 -7.83 -1.75 -11.96
CA ASP A 25 -6.47 -1.49 -12.48
C ASP A 25 -5.38 -1.59 -11.40
N LYS A 26 -5.77 -1.64 -10.12
CA LYS A 26 -4.81 -1.82 -9.03
C LYS A 26 -4.16 -3.21 -9.07
N VAL A 27 -2.88 -3.26 -8.71
CA VAL A 27 -2.09 -4.50 -8.63
C VAL A 27 -2.72 -5.52 -7.68
N VAL A 28 -3.32 -5.02 -6.61
CA VAL A 28 -4.12 -5.75 -5.64
C VAL A 28 -5.36 -4.91 -5.38
N THR A 29 -6.54 -5.52 -5.51
CA THR A 29 -7.83 -4.89 -5.24
C THR A 29 -8.18 -4.93 -3.76
N LEU A 30 -9.11 -4.08 -3.31
CA LEU A 30 -9.61 -4.16 -1.94
C LEU A 30 -10.25 -5.53 -1.65
N SER A 31 -10.97 -6.10 -2.62
CA SER A 31 -11.62 -7.41 -2.47
C SER A 31 -10.60 -8.53 -2.25
N GLU A 32 -9.50 -8.53 -2.99
CA GLU A 32 -8.39 -9.48 -2.79
C GLU A 32 -7.74 -9.31 -1.41
N PHE A 33 -7.61 -8.07 -0.94
CA PHE A 33 -7.06 -7.79 0.38
C PHE A 33 -7.99 -8.21 1.52
N LYS A 34 -9.30 -7.93 1.43
CA LYS A 34 -10.30 -8.43 2.38
C LYS A 34 -10.28 -9.96 2.45
N LYS A 35 -10.20 -10.63 1.30
CA LYS A 35 -10.04 -12.09 1.24
C LYS A 35 -8.76 -12.56 1.93
N PHE A 36 -7.64 -11.88 1.72
CA PHE A 36 -6.37 -12.21 2.38
C PHE A 36 -6.46 -12.09 3.91
N LEU A 37 -7.20 -11.09 4.42
CA LEU A 37 -7.44 -10.90 5.85
C LEU A 37 -8.57 -11.77 6.43
N ASN A 38 -9.25 -12.60 5.61
CA ASN A 38 -10.47 -13.32 5.97
C ASN A 38 -11.62 -12.41 6.46
N LEU A 39 -11.76 -11.23 5.83
CA LEU A 39 -12.82 -10.24 6.11
C LEU A 39 -13.94 -10.24 5.06
N GLU A 40 -14.03 -11.25 4.19
CA GLU A 40 -15.10 -11.34 3.19
C GLU A 40 -16.49 -11.37 3.85
N GLY A 41 -17.36 -10.44 3.45
CA GLY A 41 -18.71 -10.31 4.02
C GLY A 41 -18.78 -9.68 5.41
N ILE A 42 -17.64 -9.21 5.95
CA ILE A 42 -17.59 -8.43 7.18
C ILE A 42 -17.69 -6.95 6.81
N ASP A 43 -18.62 -6.26 7.45
CA ASP A 43 -18.72 -4.79 7.38
C ASP A 43 -17.59 -4.20 8.21
N TYR A 44 -16.59 -3.65 7.53
CA TYR A 44 -15.39 -3.08 8.13
C TYR A 44 -15.15 -1.69 7.53
N ASP A 45 -14.37 -0.87 8.24
CA ASP A 45 -13.94 0.43 7.76
C ASP A 45 -13.00 0.28 6.55
N ASP A 46 -13.58 0.40 5.35
CA ASP A 46 -12.86 0.28 4.09
C ASP A 46 -11.82 1.38 3.90
N ASP A 47 -11.96 2.53 4.55
CA ASP A 47 -10.98 3.63 4.44
C ASP A 47 -9.64 3.20 5.06
N ILE A 48 -9.67 2.48 6.18
CA ILE A 48 -8.45 1.94 6.82
C ILE A 48 -7.80 0.88 5.92
N LEU A 49 -8.61 0.00 5.32
CA LEU A 49 -8.11 -1.05 4.44
C LEU A 49 -7.52 -0.47 3.15
N HIS A 50 -8.15 0.56 2.58
CA HIS A 50 -7.63 1.29 1.44
C HIS A 50 -6.31 1.98 1.78
N LEU A 51 -6.23 2.68 2.92
CA LEU A 51 -5.03 3.38 3.34
C LEU A 51 -3.83 2.43 3.50
N THR A 52 -4.02 1.27 4.14
CA THR A 52 -2.95 0.29 4.35
C THR A 52 -2.53 -0.38 3.05
N LEU A 53 -3.48 -0.69 2.18
CA LEU A 53 -3.22 -1.26 0.87
C LEU A 53 -2.47 -0.29 -0.05
N ASP A 54 -2.92 0.95 -0.17
CA ASP A 54 -2.27 1.96 -1.01
C ASP A 54 -0.87 2.31 -0.50
N SER A 55 -0.69 2.36 0.83
CA SER A 55 0.63 2.53 1.46
C SER A 55 1.58 1.38 1.12
N ALA A 56 1.10 0.13 1.15
CA ALA A 56 1.90 -1.05 0.83
C ALA A 56 2.27 -1.12 -0.66
N ILE A 57 1.34 -0.75 -1.56
CA ILE A 57 1.59 -0.63 -3.00
C ILE A 57 2.68 0.42 -3.23
N GLY A 58 2.53 1.62 -2.67
CA GLY A 58 3.51 2.70 -2.80
C GLY A 58 4.89 2.31 -2.28
N TYR A 59 4.95 1.60 -1.15
CA TYR A 59 6.21 1.09 -0.60
C TYR A 59 6.87 0.09 -1.56
N CYS A 60 6.14 -0.93 -2.02
CA CYS A 60 6.69 -1.98 -2.87
C CYS A 60 7.15 -1.43 -4.23
N ASN A 61 6.36 -0.51 -4.82
CA ASN A 61 6.74 0.15 -6.07
C ASN A 61 8.03 0.96 -5.91
N LYS A 62 8.15 1.73 -4.81
CA LYS A 62 9.36 2.49 -4.49
C LYS A 62 10.58 1.59 -4.24
N ALA A 63 10.41 0.52 -3.47
CA ALA A 63 11.47 -0.43 -3.15
C ALA A 63 11.96 -1.23 -4.38
N ASN A 64 11.12 -1.34 -5.41
CA ASN A 64 11.46 -2.01 -6.66
C ASN A 64 11.77 -1.06 -7.82
N GLU A 65 11.72 0.25 -7.59
CA GLU A 65 11.92 1.29 -8.61
C GLU A 65 11.05 1.06 -9.86
N THR A 66 9.86 0.48 -9.68
CA THR A 66 8.97 0.03 -10.75
C THR A 66 7.52 0.23 -10.31
N GLU A 67 6.69 0.78 -11.19
CA GLU A 67 5.25 0.85 -11.00
C GLU A 67 4.58 -0.31 -11.72
N TYR A 68 4.12 -1.30 -10.95
CA TYR A 68 3.49 -2.48 -11.51
C TYR A 68 2.06 -2.18 -11.97
N LYS A 69 1.72 -2.71 -13.14
CA LYS A 69 0.32 -2.87 -13.57
C LYS A 69 -0.15 -4.27 -13.18
N ARG A 70 -1.46 -4.43 -12.96
CA ARG A 70 -2.03 -5.74 -12.60
C ARG A 70 -1.64 -6.87 -13.56
N ALA A 71 -1.62 -6.58 -14.87
CA ALA A 71 -1.27 -7.56 -15.91
C ALA A 71 0.19 -8.04 -15.84
N ASP A 72 1.10 -7.16 -15.40
CA ASP A 72 2.55 -7.38 -15.47
C ASP A 72 3.18 -7.56 -14.08
N CYS A 73 2.37 -7.61 -13.02
CA CYS A 73 2.86 -7.72 -11.66
C CYS A 73 3.22 -9.17 -11.30
N PRO A 74 4.49 -9.46 -10.91
CA PRO A 74 4.87 -10.77 -10.45
C PRO A 74 4.07 -11.21 -9.22
N PRO A 75 3.74 -12.50 -9.09
CA PRO A 75 3.07 -13.03 -7.91
C PRO A 75 3.78 -12.67 -6.60
N GLU A 76 5.12 -12.68 -6.58
CA GLU A 76 5.92 -12.33 -5.41
C GLU A 76 5.69 -10.89 -4.95
N VAL A 77 5.56 -9.95 -5.89
CA VAL A 77 5.27 -8.55 -5.59
C VAL A 77 3.85 -8.41 -5.03
N ARG A 78 2.87 -9.13 -5.60
CA ARG A 78 1.49 -9.15 -5.07
C ARG A 78 1.44 -9.69 -3.64
N TYR A 79 2.18 -10.75 -3.34
CA TYR A 79 2.31 -11.28 -1.97
C TYR A 79 3.04 -10.32 -1.03
N ALA A 80 4.06 -9.61 -1.52
CA ALA A 80 4.76 -8.60 -0.74
C ALA A 80 3.82 -7.44 -0.35
N ILE A 81 2.99 -6.98 -1.29
CA ILE A 81 1.96 -5.96 -1.06
C ILE A 81 0.94 -6.45 -0.03
N LEU A 82 0.35 -7.64 -0.23
CA LEU A 82 -0.66 -8.19 0.69
C LEU A 82 -0.11 -8.37 2.11
N GLY A 83 1.10 -8.92 2.24
CA GLY A 83 1.74 -9.12 3.53
C GLY A 83 2.08 -7.81 4.25
N LEU A 84 2.56 -6.81 3.51
CA LEU A 84 2.86 -5.49 4.08
C LEU A 84 1.59 -4.72 4.46
N ALA A 85 0.55 -4.77 3.60
CA ALA A 85 -0.74 -4.16 3.88
C ALA A 85 -1.38 -4.76 5.13
N ALA A 86 -1.33 -6.09 5.27
CA ALA A 86 -1.79 -6.78 6.47
C ALA A 86 -0.99 -6.36 7.71
N HIS A 87 0.34 -6.26 7.61
CA HIS A 87 1.14 -5.79 8.73
C HIS A 87 0.81 -4.34 9.13
N TYR A 88 0.59 -3.44 8.17
CA TYR A 88 0.14 -2.08 8.44
C TYR A 88 -1.24 -2.05 9.10
N PHE A 89 -2.16 -2.88 8.62
CA PHE A 89 -3.48 -3.06 9.23
C PHE A 89 -3.36 -3.52 10.68
N GLU A 90 -2.67 -4.63 10.94
CA GLU A 90 -2.46 -5.17 12.28
C GLU A 90 -1.75 -4.15 13.20
N SER A 91 -0.82 -3.36 12.66
CA SER A 91 -0.13 -2.31 13.42
C SER A 91 -1.06 -1.18 13.82
N LYS A 92 -2.03 -0.83 12.97
CA LYS A 92 -3.05 0.19 13.25
C LYS A 92 -4.09 -0.32 14.25
N THR A 93 -4.41 -1.61 14.25
CA THR A 93 -5.34 -2.22 15.21
C THR A 93 -4.68 -2.61 16.53
N GLY A 94 -3.34 -2.60 16.61
CA GLY A 94 -2.58 -3.01 17.79
C GLY A 94 -2.43 -4.53 17.92
N GLU A 95 -2.66 -5.27 16.83
CA GLU A 95 -2.64 -6.74 16.77
C GLU A 95 -1.44 -7.29 15.97
N ALA A 96 -0.46 -6.43 15.63
CA ALA A 96 0.72 -6.81 14.86
C ALA A 96 1.44 -8.02 15.47
N SER A 97 1.43 -9.12 14.72
CA SER A 97 2.02 -10.40 15.13
C SER A 97 3.56 -10.41 15.08
N GLN A 98 4.14 -9.47 14.32
CA GLN A 98 5.58 -9.33 14.08
C GLN A 98 5.99 -7.86 14.17
N SER A 99 7.28 -7.61 14.42
CA SER A 99 7.81 -6.24 14.32
C SER A 99 7.91 -5.80 12.86
N GLU A 100 7.86 -4.49 12.64
CA GLU A 100 8.01 -3.90 11.30
C GLU A 100 9.30 -4.33 10.61
N GLU A 101 10.41 -4.44 11.35
CA GLU A 101 11.69 -4.91 10.82
C GLU A 101 11.59 -6.32 10.21
N VAL A 102 10.87 -7.24 10.88
CA VAL A 102 10.70 -8.62 10.42
C VAL A 102 9.79 -8.66 9.20
N ALA A 103 8.68 -7.91 9.22
CA ALA A 103 7.77 -7.80 8.08
C ALA A 103 8.51 -7.26 6.84
N LEU A 104 9.27 -6.17 6.99
CA LEU A 104 10.03 -5.57 5.89
C LEU A 104 11.13 -6.48 5.33
N LYS A 105 11.79 -7.29 6.18
CA LYS A 105 12.74 -8.32 5.70
C LYS A 105 12.06 -9.34 4.79
N GLY A 106 10.86 -9.80 5.14
CA GLY A 106 10.06 -10.71 4.31
C GLY A 106 9.67 -10.09 2.97
N VAL A 107 9.16 -8.85 3.02
CA VAL A 107 8.80 -8.05 1.83
C VAL A 107 9.99 -7.90 0.89
N HIS A 108 11.14 -7.43 1.40
CA HIS A 108 12.35 -7.26 0.58
C HIS A 108 12.84 -8.57 -0.04
N ARG A 109 12.67 -9.70 0.65
CA ARG A 109 13.02 -11.01 0.10
C ARG A 109 12.14 -11.39 -1.09
N LEU A 110 10.84 -11.15 -1.01
CA LEU A 110 9.91 -11.39 -2.12
C LEU A 110 10.23 -10.47 -3.32
N LEU A 111 10.50 -9.18 -3.08
CA LEU A 111 10.87 -8.24 -4.13
C LEU A 111 12.21 -8.64 -4.80
N ALA A 112 13.18 -9.15 -4.05
CA ALA A 112 14.43 -9.68 -4.62
C ALA A 112 14.17 -10.87 -5.54
N ILE A 113 13.34 -11.85 -5.12
CA ILE A 113 12.98 -13.01 -5.95
C ILE A 113 12.28 -12.57 -7.24
N ALA A 114 11.37 -11.61 -7.15
CA ALA A 114 10.69 -11.05 -8.33
C ALA A 114 11.68 -10.49 -9.35
N ARG A 115 12.69 -9.74 -8.88
CA ARG A 115 13.75 -9.18 -9.74
C ARG A 115 14.61 -10.26 -10.39
N GLU A 116 15.03 -11.26 -9.62
CA GLU A 116 15.85 -12.36 -10.13
C GLU A 116 15.14 -13.15 -11.24
N LYS A 117 13.82 -13.35 -11.14
CA LYS A 117 13.02 -14.03 -12.16
C LYS A 117 12.88 -13.24 -13.47
N PHE A 118 12.96 -11.91 -13.43
CA PHE A 118 12.99 -11.09 -14.65
C PHE A 118 14.34 -11.14 -15.38
N THR A 119 15.40 -11.51 -14.68
CA THR A 119 16.78 -11.53 -15.23
C THR A 119 17.22 -12.88 -15.80
N LEU A 120 16.36 -13.91 -15.75
CA LEU A 120 16.59 -15.27 -16.27
C LEU A 120 15.86 -15.48 -17.61
#